data_AF-A0A1J5IQ21-F1
#
_entry.id   AF-A0A1J5IQ21-F1
#
_cell.length_a   1.000
_cell.length_b   1.000
_cell.length_c   1.000
_cell.angle_alpha   90.00
_cell.angle_beta   90.00
_cell.angle_gamma   90.00
#
_symmetry.space_group_name_H-M   'P 1'
#
loop_
_entity.id
_entity.type
_entity.pdbx_description
1 polymer ?
#
loop_
_entity_poly.entity_id
_entity_poly.type
_entity_poly.pdbx_seq_one_letter_code
_entity_poly.pdbx_strand_id
1 'polypeptide(L)' 'HRLKTQAGRAIYAQRKCTVEPVFGIIKAVLGFRQFLLRGVESVRGEWNLVCIAWNLKRLHVLAA' A
#
# COMPACT_ATOMS: atom_id res chain seq x y z
N HIS A 1 -6.58 -18.62 -12.77
CA HIS A 1 -5.99 -19.89 -12.30
C HIS A 1 -5.08 -19.76 -11.06
N ARG A 2 -4.23 -18.73 -10.92
CA ARG A 2 -3.20 -18.64 -9.84
C ARG A 2 -3.72 -18.63 -8.39
N LEU A 3 -4.89 -18.06 -8.10
CA LEU A 3 -5.49 -18.05 -6.75
C LEU A 3 -6.29 -19.32 -6.42
N LYS A 4 -6.50 -20.22 -7.40
CA LYS A 4 -7.26 -21.46 -7.19
C LYS A 4 -6.39 -22.60 -6.66
N THR A 5 -5.06 -22.49 -6.73
CA THR A 5 -4.13 -23.48 -6.19
C THR A 5 -3.98 -23.28 -4.67
N GLN A 6 -3.64 -24.36 -3.94
CA GLN A 6 -3.43 -24.29 -2.50
C GLN A 6 -2.29 -23.32 -2.13
N ALA A 7 -1.18 -23.37 -2.87
CA ALA A 7 -0.07 -22.43 -2.73
C ALA A 7 -0.50 -20.98 -3.00
N GLY A 8 -1.29 -20.74 -4.04
CA GLY A 8 -1.79 -19.40 -4.37
C GLY A 8 -2.72 -18.84 -3.30
N ARG A 9 -3.59 -19.68 -2.71
CA ARG A 9 -4.43 -19.29 -1.58
C ARG A 9 -3.61 -18.96 -0.34
N ALA A 10 -2.58 -19.76 -0.04
CA ALA A 10 -1.71 -19.52 1.11
C ALA A 10 -0.97 -18.18 1.00
N ILE A 11 -0.41 -17.86 -0.16
CA ILE A 11 0.25 -16.56 -0.42
C ILE A 11 -0.78 -15.41 -0.34
N TYR A 12 -1.95 -15.59 -0.94
CA TYR A 12 -2.98 -14.55 -0.92
C TYR A 12 -3.50 -14.26 0.50
N ALA A 13 -3.62 -15.27 1.36
CA ALA A 13 -4.06 -15.10 2.74
C ALA A 13 -3.16 -14.16 3.54
N GLN A 14 -1.85 -14.12 3.23
CA GLN A 14 -0.89 -13.22 3.90
C GLN A 14 -1.15 -11.74 3.61
N ARG A 15 -1.92 -11.39 2.57
CA ARG A 15 -2.21 -9.99 2.23
C ARG A 15 -2.96 -9.26 3.34
N LYS A 16 -3.78 -9.99 4.11
CA LYS A 16 -4.57 -9.48 5.24
C LYS A 16 -3.71 -8.81 6.31
N CYS A 17 -2.53 -9.36 6.59
CA CYS A 17 -1.64 -8.83 7.61
C CYS A 17 -0.48 -7.99 7.04
N THR A 18 -0.26 -8.04 5.73
CA THR A 18 0.88 -7.35 5.09
C THR A 18 0.44 -6.09 4.35
N VAL A 19 -0.27 -6.23 3.22
CA VAL A 19 -0.57 -5.10 2.33
C VAL A 19 -1.88 -4.39 2.67
N GLU A 20 -2.89 -5.10 3.15
CA GLU A 20 -4.18 -4.50 3.52
C GLU A 20 -4.06 -3.44 4.64
N PRO A 21 -3.26 -3.66 5.71
CA PRO A 21 -3.05 -2.64 6.73
C PRO A 21 -2.36 -1.39 6.19
N VAL A 22 -1.39 -1.55 5.28
CA VAL A 22 -0.70 -0.42 4.64
C VAL A 22 -1.69 0.44 3.85
N PHE A 23 -2.57 -0.17 3.06
CA PHE A 23 -3.62 0.56 2.34
C PHE A 23 -4.61 1.23 3.30
N GLY A 24 -4.96 0.59 4.41
CA GLY A 24 -5.79 1.18 5.46
C GLY A 24 -5.15 2.44 6.03
N ILE A 25 -3.86 2.39 6.37
CA ILE A 25 -3.10 3.53 6.89
C ILE A 25 -3.01 4.66 5.87
N ILE A 26 -2.70 4.35 4.60
CA ILE A 26 -2.63 5.35 3.54
C ILE A 26 -3.97 6.12 3.42
N LYS A 27 -5.10 5.40 3.50
CA LYS A 27 -6.43 6.02 3.36
C LYS A 27 -6.90 6.75 4.62
N ALA A 28 -6.71 6.17 5.80
CA ALA A 28 -7.28 6.67 7.05
C ALA A 28 -6.33 7.60 7.82
N VAL A 29 -5.03 7.32 7.80
CA VAL A 29 -4.02 8.06 8.56
C VAL A 29 -3.33 9.12 7.69
N LEU A 30 -2.91 8.76 6.48
CA LEU A 30 -2.32 9.73 5.55
C LEU A 30 -3.35 10.53 4.77
N GLY A 31 -4.64 10.16 4.85
CA GLY A 31 -5.74 10.88 4.20
C GLY A 31 -5.78 10.77 2.67
N PHE A 32 -4.97 9.91 2.06
CA PHE A 32 -4.90 9.79 0.61
C PHE A 32 -6.08 8.96 0.07
N ARG A 33 -7.14 9.65 -0.38
CA ARG A 33 -8.40 9.04 -0.85
C ARG A 33 -8.59 9.07 -2.35
N GLN A 34 -7.94 10.01 -3.04
CA GLN A 34 -8.07 10.22 -4.48
C GLN A 34 -6.76 10.71 -5.07
N PHE A 35 -6.53 10.39 -6.34
CA PHE A 35 -5.47 10.97 -7.15
C PHE A 35 -5.94 12.33 -7.68
N LEU A 36 -5.03 13.30 -7.71
CA LEU A 36 -5.31 14.64 -8.23
C LEU A 36 -4.95 14.73 -9.71
N LEU A 37 -3.96 13.94 -10.16
CA LEU A 37 -3.51 13.92 -11.54
C LEU A 37 -4.23 12.83 -12.35
N ARG A 38 -4.20 13.00 -13.68
CA ARG A 38 -4.70 12.01 -14.64
C ARG A 38 -3.56 11.51 -15.52
N GLY A 39 -3.68 10.27 -15.98
CA GLY A 39 -2.66 9.56 -16.75
C GLY A 39 -1.76 8.70 -15.87
N VAL A 40 -1.38 7.53 -16.38
CA VAL A 40 -0.64 6.50 -15.61
C VAL A 40 0.69 7.04 -15.09
N GLU A 41 1.44 7.78 -15.89
CA GLU A 41 2.74 8.32 -15.48
C GLU A 41 2.61 9.36 -14.37
N SER A 42 1.66 10.29 -14.48
CA SER A 42 1.42 11.31 -13.45
C SER A 42 0.93 10.70 -12.14
N VAL A 43 -0.02 9.75 -12.22
CA VAL A 43 -0.56 9.02 -11.05
C VAL A 43 0.53 8.19 -10.34
N ARG A 44 1.49 7.62 -11.09
CA ARG A 44 2.66 6.94 -10.49
C ARG A 44 3.48 7.88 -9.62
N GLY A 45 3.66 9.14 -10.04
CA GLY A 45 4.35 10.15 -9.25
C GLY A 45 3.67 10.38 -7.90
N GLU A 46 2.36 10.62 -7.90
CA GLU A 46 1.57 10.78 -6.67
C GLU A 46 1.67 9.54 -5.78
N TRP A 47 1.54 8.35 -6.37
CA TRP A 47 1.62 7.10 -5.64
C TRP A 47 3.00 6.89 -4.98
N ASN A 48 4.08 7.25 -5.68
CA ASN A 48 5.43 7.17 -5.13
C ASN A 48 5.60 8.10 -3.92
N LEU A 49 5.07 9.32 -3.98
CA LEU A 49 5.11 10.27 -2.86
C LEU A 49 4.39 9.72 -1.62
N VAL A 50 3.20 9.15 -1.81
CA VAL A 50 2.43 8.51 -0.72
C VAL A 50 3.20 7.33 -0.12
N CYS A 51 3.82 6.50 -0.96
CA CYS A 51 4.64 5.38 -0.51
C CYS A 51 5.86 5.85 0.31
N ILE A 52 6.53 6.92 -0.13
CA ILE A 52 7.66 7.53 0.61
C ILE A 52 7.18 8.03 1.97
N ALA A 53 6.07 8.77 2.03
CA ALA A 53 5.52 9.27 3.28
C ALA A 53 5.19 8.14 4.26
N TRP A 54 4.58 7.05 3.78
CA TRP A 54 4.35 5.85 4.60
C TRP A 54 5.66 5.22 5.11
N ASN A 55 6.64 5.04 4.23
CA ASN A 55 7.93 4.44 4.60
C ASN A 55 8.66 5.27 5.65
N LEU A 56 8.66 6.61 5.52
CA LEU A 56 9.23 7.52 6.53
C LEU A 56 8.53 7.39 7.88
N LYS A 57 7.19 7.38 7.89
CA LYS A 57 6.41 7.17 9.13
C LYS A 57 6.74 5.82 9.78
N ARG A 58 6.86 4.77 8.98
CA ARG A 58 7.21 3.43 9.47
C ARG A 58 8.63 3.38 10.03
N LEU A 59 9.61 3.97 9.34
CA LEU A 59 11.00 4.03 9.81
C LEU A 59 11.11 4.80 11.13
N HIS A 60 10.41 5.93 11.25
CA HIS A 60 10.40 6.70 12.50
C HIS A 60 9.86 5.89 13.68
N VAL A 61 8.75 5.16 13.50
CA VAL A 61 8.18 4.30 14.54
C VAL A 61 9.08 3.12 14.88
N LEU A 62 9.88 2.62 13.94
CA LEU A 62 10.81 1.50 14.18
C LEU A 62 12.15 1.94 14.78
N ALA A 63 12.53 3.20 14.59
CA ALA A 63 13.76 3.78 15.12
C ALA A 63 13.59 4.38 16.52
N ALA A 64 12.35 4.69 16.92
CA ALA A 64 11.96 5.09 18.26
C ALA A 64 11.69 3.86 19.14
#